data_AF-A0A6A6T840-F1
#
_entry.id   AF-A0A6A6T840-F1
#
_cell.length_a   1.000
_cell.length_b   1.000
_cell.length_c   1.000
_cell.angle_alpha   90.00
_cell.angle_beta   90.00
_cell.angle_gamma   90.00
#
_symmetry.space_group_name_H-M   'P 1'
#
loop_
_entity.id
_entity.type
_entity.pdbx_description
1 polymer ?
#
loop_
_entity_poly.entity_id
_entity_poly.type
_entity_poly.pdbx_seq_one_letter_code
_entity_poly.pdbx_strand_id
1 'polypeptide(L)'
;SRFLQLPRELRDLVYKHYAHTNEGYVYKFATNKLARADGHAIDRGLAATCRQIASEITGVALQVNKITFHTYYSDETNTSAFFFHGIWSVLKTTQEAVLYSLAHRFLTPTIVDTVAAQFPQLRPLLEIWQTGSAISFGDFFPGTQFRPRFTLGQRYKSWMEHKHPYSAASLCIRFLTSLSNTNQMHVREVFLDEDHESIANPASHAQGLIPFCRANPRLQIIRSVNLWTTGFSFSIIPHEWLRPSDVTKSIGRWLLEAMELRKLGMPHDSFLLILDGSPLPEKTTQMFGIVQRHVGSQALMDMLHDRGTLPDLHPSWVARRFRAGYMWEDYPQAIANLRAGEYSSLIRCNFDLGDAFDPEVELERNPQYARWSAQDWFNWWDEQVGMRIDTEPPLPPFATLR
;
A
#
# COMPACT_ATOMS: atom_id res chain seq x y z
N SER A 1 -50.40 -15.35 -9.96
CA SER A 1 -49.71 -14.05 -10.07
C SER A 1 -49.43 -13.77 -11.55
N ARG A 2 -49.88 -12.62 -12.10
CA ARG A 2 -49.60 -12.24 -13.50
C ARG A 2 -48.10 -11.99 -13.75
N PHE A 3 -47.35 -11.59 -12.73
CA PHE A 3 -45.91 -11.39 -12.82
C PHE A 3 -45.15 -12.69 -13.16
N LEU A 4 -45.55 -13.82 -12.58
CA LEU A 4 -44.93 -15.12 -12.88
C LEU A 4 -45.26 -15.68 -14.27
N GLN A 5 -46.21 -15.06 -14.99
CA GLN A 5 -46.53 -15.41 -16.38
C GLN A 5 -45.58 -14.71 -17.37
N LEU A 6 -44.84 -13.68 -16.95
CA LEU A 6 -43.81 -13.05 -17.78
C LEU A 6 -42.68 -14.06 -18.05
N PRO A 7 -42.01 -14.02 -19.22
CA PRO A 7 -40.78 -14.77 -19.47
C PRO A 7 -39.70 -14.50 -18.42
N ARG A 8 -38.79 -15.47 -18.22
CA ARG A 8 -37.73 -15.40 -17.19
C ARG A 8 -36.86 -14.16 -17.35
N GLU A 9 -36.55 -13.81 -18.58
CA GLU A 9 -35.69 -12.68 -18.95
C GLU A 9 -36.32 -11.34 -18.50
N LEU A 10 -37.63 -11.18 -18.69
CA LEU A 10 -38.34 -9.98 -18.23
C LEU A 10 -38.43 -9.93 -16.70
N ARG A 11 -38.62 -11.08 -16.04
CA ARG A 11 -38.58 -11.13 -14.57
C ARG A 11 -37.21 -10.74 -14.04
N ASP A 12 -36.13 -11.20 -14.68
CA ASP A 12 -34.76 -10.84 -14.31
C ASP A 12 -34.46 -9.35 -14.46
N LEU A 13 -34.99 -8.69 -15.50
CA LEU A 13 -34.91 -7.23 -15.61
C LEU A 13 -35.64 -6.52 -14.46
N VAL A 14 -36.84 -7.01 -14.10
CA VAL A 14 -37.59 -6.45 -12.96
C VAL A 14 -36.84 -6.68 -11.65
N TYR A 15 -36.28 -7.87 -11.41
CA TYR A 15 -35.50 -8.16 -10.22
C TYR A 15 -34.27 -7.26 -10.10
N LYS A 16 -33.54 -7.04 -11.20
CA LYS A 16 -32.39 -6.14 -11.24
C LYS A 16 -32.82 -4.71 -10.91
N HIS A 17 -33.88 -4.21 -11.53
CA HIS A 17 -34.39 -2.87 -11.28
C HIS A 17 -34.86 -2.71 -9.82
N TYR A 18 -35.56 -3.71 -9.27
CA TYR A 18 -36.04 -3.70 -7.89
C TYR A 18 -34.90 -3.73 -6.86
N ALA A 19 -33.86 -4.52 -7.12
CA ALA A 19 -32.75 -4.69 -6.19
C ALA A 19 -31.69 -3.56 -6.28
N HIS A 20 -31.64 -2.83 -7.38
CA HIS A 20 -30.67 -1.77 -7.62
C HIS A 20 -30.92 -0.54 -6.74
N THR A 21 -29.83 0.06 -6.27
CA THR A 21 -29.81 1.31 -5.51
C THR A 21 -28.72 2.21 -6.08
N ASN A 22 -28.98 3.52 -6.19
CA ASN A 22 -28.06 4.45 -6.87
C ASN A 22 -26.68 4.51 -6.20
N GLU A 23 -26.66 4.53 -4.86
CA GLU A 23 -25.43 4.65 -4.06
C GLU A 23 -24.86 3.28 -3.64
N GLY A 24 -25.54 2.18 -3.99
CA GLY A 24 -25.15 0.83 -3.61
C GLY A 24 -25.29 0.53 -2.11
N TYR A 25 -24.44 -0.36 -1.63
CA TYR A 25 -24.42 -0.82 -0.23
C TYR A 25 -23.16 -0.39 0.50
N VAL A 26 -23.29 -0.17 1.81
CA VAL A 26 -22.17 0.09 2.71
C VAL A 26 -22.10 -1.03 3.75
N TYR A 27 -20.90 -1.57 3.95
CA TYR A 27 -20.64 -2.53 5.01
C TYR A 27 -20.62 -1.88 6.40
N LYS A 28 -21.26 -2.53 7.38
CA LYS A 28 -21.27 -2.11 8.79
C LYS A 28 -20.51 -3.13 9.64
N PHE A 29 -19.36 -2.72 10.16
CA PHE A 29 -18.46 -3.59 10.93
C PHE A 29 -19.13 -4.22 12.15
N ALA A 30 -19.81 -3.41 12.96
CA ALA A 30 -20.41 -3.82 14.24
C ALA A 30 -21.44 -4.95 14.09
N THR A 31 -22.22 -4.93 13.01
CA THR A 31 -23.25 -5.94 12.74
C THR A 31 -22.81 -7.02 11.76
N ASN A 32 -21.66 -6.84 11.11
CA ASN A 32 -21.18 -7.64 9.97
C ASN A 32 -22.25 -7.76 8.86
N LYS A 33 -22.96 -6.67 8.56
CA LYS A 33 -24.07 -6.62 7.59
C LYS A 33 -23.91 -5.48 6.61
N LEU A 34 -24.60 -5.61 5.48
CA LEU A 34 -24.77 -4.53 4.51
C LEU A 34 -25.98 -3.66 4.88
N ALA A 35 -25.83 -2.35 4.70
CA ALA A 35 -26.91 -1.38 4.72
C ALA A 35 -26.95 -0.66 3.37
N ARG A 36 -28.09 -0.05 3.02
CA ARG A 36 -28.12 0.85 1.86
C ARG A 36 -27.30 2.09 2.16
N ALA A 37 -26.56 2.56 1.17
CA ALA A 37 -25.76 3.77 1.29
C ALA A 37 -26.63 5.03 1.49
N ASP A 38 -27.86 5.03 0.94
CA ASP A 38 -28.85 6.12 1.10
C ASP A 38 -29.57 6.14 2.47
N GLY A 39 -29.22 5.24 3.39
CA GLY A 39 -29.81 5.17 4.74
C GLY A 39 -31.16 4.46 4.82
N HIS A 40 -31.78 4.08 3.70
CA HIS A 40 -33.03 3.33 3.72
C HIS A 40 -32.81 1.84 4.06
N ALA A 41 -33.87 1.15 4.45
CA ALA A 41 -33.85 -0.29 4.63
C ALA A 41 -33.70 -1.02 3.29
N ILE A 42 -32.97 -2.15 3.28
CA ILE A 42 -32.93 -3.07 2.14
C ILE A 42 -34.31 -3.72 2.03
N ASP A 43 -35.04 -3.41 0.95
CA ASP A 43 -36.38 -3.95 0.73
C ASP A 43 -36.30 -5.44 0.40
N ARG A 44 -37.06 -6.24 1.15
CA ARG A 44 -37.18 -7.70 0.99
C ARG A 44 -38.60 -8.13 0.62
N GLY A 45 -39.51 -7.17 0.40
CA GLY A 45 -40.92 -7.40 0.15
C GLY A 45 -41.15 -8.34 -1.02
N LEU A 46 -40.45 -8.12 -2.14
CA LEU A 46 -40.60 -8.96 -3.34
C LEU A 46 -40.15 -10.40 -3.07
N ALA A 47 -39.02 -10.60 -2.39
CA ALA A 47 -38.53 -11.94 -2.03
C ALA A 47 -39.47 -12.67 -1.05
N ALA A 48 -40.23 -11.94 -0.23
CA ALA A 48 -41.17 -12.52 0.72
C ALA A 48 -42.50 -12.99 0.08
N THR A 49 -42.78 -12.62 -1.17
CA THR A 49 -44.07 -12.92 -1.81
C THR A 49 -44.30 -14.40 -2.11
N CYS A 50 -43.31 -15.12 -2.64
CA CYS A 50 -43.39 -16.57 -2.87
C CYS A 50 -42.01 -17.23 -3.03
N ARG A 51 -41.95 -18.55 -2.86
CA ARG A 51 -40.72 -19.35 -2.95
C ARG A 51 -40.01 -19.23 -4.30
N GLN A 52 -40.78 -19.17 -5.40
CA GLN A 52 -40.20 -19.02 -6.73
C GLN A 52 -39.46 -17.69 -6.83
N ILE A 53 -40.10 -16.57 -6.50
CA ILE A 53 -39.48 -15.24 -6.53
C ILE A 53 -38.28 -15.18 -5.58
N ALA A 54 -38.40 -15.72 -4.36
CA ALA A 54 -37.30 -15.79 -3.40
C ALA A 54 -36.05 -16.50 -3.99
N SER A 55 -36.24 -17.65 -4.63
CA SER A 55 -35.15 -18.39 -5.28
C SER A 55 -34.60 -17.63 -6.48
N GLU A 56 -35.48 -17.01 -7.26
CA GLU A 56 -35.16 -16.32 -8.51
C GLU A 56 -34.38 -15.01 -8.29
N ILE A 57 -34.64 -14.29 -7.20
CA ILE A 57 -34.02 -13.00 -6.86
C ILE A 57 -32.76 -13.15 -5.99
N THR A 58 -32.48 -14.35 -5.49
CA THR A 58 -31.33 -14.62 -4.62
C THR A 58 -30.04 -14.17 -5.30
N GLY A 59 -29.24 -13.36 -4.59
CA GLY A 59 -27.97 -12.84 -5.09
C GLY A 59 -28.07 -11.71 -6.11
N VAL A 60 -29.26 -11.36 -6.65
CA VAL A 60 -29.40 -10.28 -7.63
C VAL A 60 -28.90 -8.94 -7.07
N ALA A 61 -29.22 -8.66 -5.81
CA ALA A 61 -28.76 -7.46 -5.11
C ALA A 61 -27.23 -7.32 -5.08
N LEU A 62 -26.47 -8.41 -4.90
CA LEU A 62 -25.01 -8.39 -4.91
C LEU A 62 -24.42 -8.24 -6.32
N GLN A 63 -25.22 -8.54 -7.35
CA GLN A 63 -24.81 -8.46 -8.75
C GLN A 63 -24.96 -7.06 -9.34
N VAL A 64 -25.92 -6.28 -8.85
CA VAL A 64 -26.27 -4.97 -9.43
C VAL A 64 -25.88 -3.80 -8.56
N ASN A 65 -25.39 -4.03 -7.34
CA ASN A 65 -24.95 -2.97 -6.43
C ASN A 65 -23.48 -3.13 -6.09
N LYS A 66 -22.76 -2.02 -6.16
CA LYS A 66 -21.44 -1.85 -5.56
C LYS A 66 -21.53 -1.99 -4.04
N ILE A 67 -20.53 -2.62 -3.44
CA ILE A 67 -20.40 -2.73 -1.98
C ILE A 67 -19.19 -1.92 -1.53
N THR A 68 -19.43 -0.86 -0.76
CA THR A 68 -18.41 0.03 -0.22
C THR A 68 -18.00 -0.40 1.19
N PHE A 69 -16.69 -0.47 1.40
CA PHE A 69 -16.04 -0.66 2.70
C PHE A 69 -15.20 0.58 2.99
N HIS A 70 -15.31 1.11 4.21
CA HIS A 70 -14.45 2.18 4.70
C HIS A 70 -13.51 1.60 5.75
N THR A 71 -12.44 2.31 6.08
CA THR A 71 -11.67 1.95 7.28
C THR A 71 -12.54 2.02 8.53
N TYR A 72 -12.18 1.28 9.56
CA TYR A 72 -12.99 1.22 10.78
C TYR A 72 -12.13 1.15 12.03
N TYR A 73 -12.48 1.96 13.03
CA TYR A 73 -12.01 1.84 14.40
C TYR A 73 -13.19 2.11 15.35
N SER A 74 -13.06 1.64 16.59
CA SER A 74 -13.94 1.99 17.70
C SER A 74 -13.18 1.81 19.00
N ASP A 75 -13.63 2.44 20.10
CA ASP A 75 -12.97 2.31 21.40
C ASP A 75 -12.85 0.84 21.85
N GLU A 76 -13.86 0.01 21.53
CA GLU A 76 -13.85 -1.42 21.86
C GLU A 76 -12.77 -2.19 21.09
N THR A 77 -12.46 -1.76 19.87
CA THR A 77 -11.53 -2.47 18.99
C THR A 77 -10.12 -1.89 18.99
N ASN A 78 -9.96 -0.64 19.43
CA ASN A 78 -8.72 0.13 19.35
C ASN A 78 -7.56 -0.55 20.09
N THR A 79 -7.82 -1.01 21.33
CA THR A 79 -6.81 -1.66 22.17
C THR A 79 -6.28 -2.94 21.54
N SER A 80 -7.16 -3.79 20.99
CA SER A 80 -6.72 -5.05 20.37
C SER A 80 -5.98 -4.81 19.05
N ALA A 81 -6.45 -3.85 18.24
CA ALA A 81 -5.77 -3.41 17.03
C ALA A 81 -4.36 -2.87 17.31
N PHE A 82 -4.22 -2.04 18.34
CA PHE A 82 -2.93 -1.54 18.84
C PHE A 82 -1.99 -2.69 19.22
N PHE A 83 -2.44 -3.64 20.06
CA PHE A 83 -1.60 -4.76 20.48
C PHE A 83 -1.18 -5.63 19.31
N PHE A 84 -2.10 -5.90 18.38
CA PHE A 84 -1.79 -6.66 17.17
C PHE A 84 -0.71 -5.95 16.34
N HIS A 85 -0.85 -4.64 16.12
CA HIS A 85 0.15 -3.86 15.40
C HIS A 85 1.51 -3.87 16.10
N GLY A 86 1.52 -3.69 17.42
CA GLY A 86 2.73 -3.73 18.24
C GLY A 86 3.44 -5.08 18.15
N ILE A 87 2.70 -6.19 18.33
CA ILE A 87 3.25 -7.55 18.22
C ILE A 87 3.81 -7.79 16.81
N TRP A 88 3.08 -7.41 15.77
CA TRP A 88 3.54 -7.51 14.38
C TRP A 88 4.85 -6.75 14.15
N SER A 89 4.94 -5.51 14.64
CA SER A 89 6.16 -4.70 14.53
C SER A 89 7.34 -5.32 15.27
N VAL A 90 7.10 -5.84 16.49
CA VAL A 90 8.13 -6.53 17.29
C VAL A 90 8.59 -7.80 16.60
N LEU A 91 7.67 -8.63 16.09
CA LEU A 91 8.02 -9.85 15.37
C LEU A 91 8.91 -9.54 14.17
N LYS A 92 8.52 -8.57 13.33
CA LYS A 92 9.30 -8.18 12.15
C LYS A 92 10.70 -7.68 12.53
N THR A 93 10.77 -6.77 13.49
CA THR A 93 12.05 -6.20 13.98
C THR A 93 12.92 -7.29 14.61
N THR A 94 12.31 -8.25 15.32
CA THR A 94 13.04 -9.36 15.95
C THR A 94 13.57 -10.33 14.90
N GLN A 95 12.82 -10.64 13.85
CA GLN A 95 13.30 -11.47 12.74
C GLN A 95 14.52 -10.83 12.06
N GLU A 96 14.45 -9.52 11.77
CA GLU A 96 15.57 -8.76 11.22
C GLU A 96 16.77 -8.78 12.19
N ALA A 97 16.56 -8.45 13.46
CA ALA A 97 17.63 -8.43 14.47
C ALA A 97 18.28 -9.80 14.68
N VAL A 98 17.49 -10.88 14.68
CA VAL A 98 17.99 -12.26 14.75
C VAL A 98 18.87 -12.56 13.53
N LEU A 99 18.43 -12.18 12.33
CA LEU A 99 19.23 -12.37 11.13
C LEU A 99 20.54 -11.58 11.21
N TYR A 100 20.51 -10.29 11.55
CA TYR A 100 21.72 -9.47 11.64
C TYR A 100 22.68 -9.91 12.75
N SER A 101 22.17 -10.32 13.92
CA SER A 101 23.00 -10.63 15.08
C SER A 101 23.45 -12.09 15.15
N LEU A 102 22.70 -13.01 14.55
CA LEU A 102 22.95 -14.45 14.69
C LEU A 102 23.27 -15.15 13.36
N ALA A 103 23.12 -14.50 12.20
CA ALA A 103 23.44 -15.15 10.93
C ALA A 103 24.87 -15.71 10.90
N HIS A 104 25.88 -14.99 11.39
CA HIS A 104 27.26 -15.51 11.44
C HIS A 104 27.44 -16.83 12.19
N ARG A 105 26.50 -17.17 13.09
CA ARG A 105 26.53 -18.42 13.87
C ARG A 105 25.81 -19.58 13.18
N PHE A 106 24.80 -19.28 12.37
CA PHE A 106 23.88 -20.28 11.82
C PHE A 106 23.96 -20.42 10.30
N LEU A 107 24.52 -19.43 9.61
CA LEU A 107 24.64 -19.39 8.16
C LEU A 107 25.89 -20.16 7.71
N THR A 108 25.74 -21.48 7.57
CA THR A 108 26.83 -22.38 7.14
C THR A 108 27.21 -22.12 5.68
N PRO A 109 28.45 -22.45 5.25
CA PRO A 109 28.84 -22.33 3.84
C PRO A 109 27.87 -23.04 2.87
N THR A 110 27.37 -24.22 3.27
CA THR A 110 26.37 -24.95 2.49
C THR A 110 25.06 -24.17 2.32
N ILE A 111 24.58 -23.50 3.37
CA ILE A 111 23.39 -22.63 3.28
C ILE A 111 23.66 -21.45 2.35
N VAL A 112 24.82 -20.80 2.49
CA VAL A 112 25.24 -19.69 1.60
C VAL A 112 25.21 -20.13 0.15
N ASP A 113 25.89 -21.24 -0.19
CA ASP A 113 25.97 -21.72 -1.56
C ASP A 113 24.61 -22.17 -2.11
N THR A 114 23.77 -22.79 -1.27
CA THR A 114 22.42 -23.21 -1.67
C THR A 114 21.54 -22.00 -2.00
N VAL A 115 21.54 -20.98 -1.14
CA VAL A 115 20.75 -19.76 -1.36
C VAL A 115 21.33 -18.98 -2.53
N ALA A 116 22.65 -18.84 -2.63
CA ALA A 116 23.31 -18.15 -3.74
C ALA A 116 23.15 -18.87 -5.08
N ALA A 117 22.97 -20.19 -5.11
CA ALA A 117 22.64 -20.91 -6.33
C ALA A 117 21.25 -20.54 -6.88
N GLN A 118 20.29 -20.24 -5.99
CA GLN A 118 18.94 -19.80 -6.36
C GLN A 118 18.85 -18.29 -6.57
N PHE A 119 19.62 -17.52 -5.79
CA PHE A 119 19.64 -16.06 -5.78
C PHE A 119 21.08 -15.53 -5.77
N PRO A 120 21.80 -15.62 -6.90
CA PRO A 120 23.22 -15.24 -6.97
C PRO A 120 23.52 -13.83 -6.47
N GLN A 121 22.60 -12.90 -6.69
CA GLN A 121 22.70 -11.50 -6.26
C GLN A 121 22.78 -11.32 -4.74
N LEU A 122 22.32 -12.29 -3.95
CA LEU A 122 22.36 -12.24 -2.48
C LEU A 122 23.71 -12.71 -1.91
N ARG A 123 24.57 -13.36 -2.71
CA ARG A 123 25.86 -13.91 -2.26
C ARG A 123 26.70 -12.90 -1.46
N PRO A 124 26.89 -11.64 -1.89
CA PRO A 124 27.68 -10.69 -1.11
C PRO A 124 27.09 -10.40 0.28
N LEU A 125 25.75 -10.37 0.40
CA LEU A 125 25.07 -10.15 1.68
C LEU A 125 25.22 -11.36 2.60
N LEU A 126 25.09 -12.56 2.04
CA LEU A 126 25.25 -13.82 2.76
C LEU A 126 26.69 -13.96 3.29
N GLU A 127 27.69 -13.60 2.50
CA GLU A 127 29.10 -13.59 2.90
C GLU A 127 29.38 -12.55 4.01
N ILE A 128 28.81 -11.34 3.90
CA ILE A 128 28.87 -10.33 4.98
C ILE A 128 28.28 -10.89 6.27
N TRP A 129 27.08 -11.47 6.20
CA TRP A 129 26.44 -12.08 7.36
C TRP A 129 27.22 -13.26 7.93
N GLN A 130 27.85 -14.07 7.09
CA GLN A 130 28.63 -15.23 7.51
C GLN A 130 29.90 -14.83 8.28
N THR A 131 30.57 -13.75 7.85
CA THR A 131 31.81 -13.30 8.50
C THR A 131 31.59 -12.63 9.86
N GLY A 132 30.33 -12.33 10.22
CA GLY A 132 30.04 -11.55 11.43
C GLY A 132 30.59 -10.14 11.37
N SER A 133 31.06 -9.69 10.20
CA SER A 133 31.32 -8.30 9.93
C SER A 133 30.02 -7.58 10.21
N ALA A 134 30.01 -6.73 11.24
CA ALA A 134 28.88 -5.84 11.41
C ALA A 134 28.71 -5.15 10.06
N ILE A 135 27.49 -5.16 9.51
CA ILE A 135 27.10 -4.08 8.62
C ILE A 135 27.17 -2.85 9.53
N SER A 136 28.36 -2.26 9.62
CA SER A 136 28.56 -1.02 10.35
C SER A 136 27.70 -0.05 9.58
N PHE A 137 26.55 0.31 10.16
CA PHE A 137 25.75 1.39 9.62
C PHE A 137 26.61 2.65 9.46
N GLY A 138 27.69 2.81 10.24
CA GLY A 138 28.68 3.86 10.07
C GLY A 138 29.54 3.77 8.81
N ASP A 139 29.73 2.59 8.22
CA ASP A 139 30.52 2.40 6.98
C ASP A 139 29.68 2.72 5.72
N PHE A 140 28.35 2.65 5.84
CA PHE A 140 27.40 3.02 4.78
C PHE A 140 26.74 4.40 5.02
N PHE A 141 26.75 4.88 6.26
CA PHE A 141 26.26 6.19 6.71
C PHE A 141 27.28 6.83 7.67
N PRO A 142 28.36 7.45 7.15
CA PRO A 142 29.37 8.05 7.99
C PRO A 142 28.77 9.17 8.85
N GLY A 143 28.90 9.05 10.18
CA GLY A 143 28.45 10.06 11.15
C GLY A 143 27.13 9.77 11.87
N THR A 144 26.41 8.68 11.57
CA THR A 144 25.20 8.34 12.34
C THR A 144 25.54 7.64 13.65
N GLN A 145 25.56 8.39 14.76
CA GLN A 145 25.39 7.76 16.09
C GLN A 145 23.97 7.21 16.16
N PHE A 146 23.85 5.89 16.32
CA PHE A 146 22.56 5.26 16.64
C PHE A 146 22.14 5.74 18.03
N ARG A 147 21.43 6.87 18.09
CA ARG A 147 20.69 7.23 19.30
C ARG A 147 19.50 6.29 19.34
N PRO A 148 19.36 5.43 20.37
CA PRO A 148 18.11 4.71 20.57
C PRO A 148 17.04 5.77 20.73
N ARG A 149 16.29 5.99 19.64
CA ARG A 149 15.30 7.05 19.58
C ARG A 149 14.11 6.56 20.42
N PHE A 150 14.01 7.18 21.59
CA PHE A 150 12.86 7.24 22.49
C PHE A 150 12.71 6.06 23.47
N THR A 151 12.45 6.40 24.73
CA THR A 151 12.14 5.45 25.81
C THR A 151 10.72 4.89 25.64
N LEU A 152 10.56 3.58 25.88
CA LEU A 152 9.33 2.81 25.65
C LEU A 152 8.07 3.42 26.34
N GLY A 153 8.25 4.09 27.50
CA GLY A 153 7.17 4.53 28.37
C GLY A 153 6.38 5.77 27.91
N GLN A 154 7.04 6.76 27.28
CA GLN A 154 6.35 7.97 26.81
C GLN A 154 5.56 7.74 25.51
N ARG A 155 6.03 6.81 24.66
CA ARG A 155 5.30 6.37 23.47
C ARG A 155 4.05 5.56 23.80
N TYR A 156 4.08 4.74 24.85
CA TYR A 156 2.95 3.87 25.19
C TYR A 156 1.66 4.65 25.48
N LYS A 157 1.74 5.76 26.22
CA LYS A 157 0.57 6.61 26.52
C LYS A 157 0.03 7.32 25.29
N SER A 158 0.91 7.95 24.51
CA SER A 158 0.54 8.61 23.26
C SER A 158 -0.07 7.62 22.25
N TRP A 159 0.45 6.39 22.12
CA TRP A 159 -0.07 5.42 21.17
C TRP A 159 -1.45 4.84 21.53
N MET A 160 -1.78 4.72 22.83
CA MET A 160 -3.12 4.27 23.24
C MET A 160 -4.20 5.33 22.96
N GLU A 161 -3.83 6.60 22.93
CA GLU A 161 -4.74 7.72 22.64
C GLU A 161 -5.04 7.89 21.13
N HIS A 162 -4.29 7.20 20.26
CA HIS A 162 -4.49 7.24 18.81
C HIS A 162 -5.45 6.15 18.31
N LYS A 163 -6.05 6.43 17.15
CA LYS A 163 -6.91 5.50 16.43
C LYS A 163 -6.05 4.45 15.74
N HIS A 164 -6.49 3.19 15.80
CA HIS A 164 -5.87 2.04 15.13
C HIS A 164 -6.88 1.40 14.17
N PRO A 165 -7.17 2.01 13.01
CA PRO A 165 -8.15 1.51 12.07
C PRO A 165 -7.76 0.18 11.44
N TYR A 166 -8.77 -0.67 11.22
CA TYR A 166 -8.71 -1.75 10.25
C TYR A 166 -8.92 -1.17 8.85
N SER A 167 -8.09 -1.60 7.90
CA SER A 167 -8.23 -1.23 6.48
C SER A 167 -9.56 -1.69 5.90
N ALA A 168 -10.07 -0.97 4.90
CA ALA A 168 -11.24 -1.40 4.15
C ALA A 168 -11.05 -2.81 3.53
N ALA A 169 -9.84 -3.12 3.05
CA ALA A 169 -9.51 -4.44 2.50
C ALA A 169 -9.70 -5.60 3.50
N SER A 170 -9.22 -5.46 4.75
CA SER A 170 -9.37 -6.50 5.78
C SER A 170 -10.84 -6.68 6.19
N LEU A 171 -11.63 -5.61 6.22
CA LEU A 171 -13.07 -5.70 6.46
C LEU A 171 -13.81 -6.40 5.33
N CYS A 172 -13.41 -6.15 4.08
CA CYS A 172 -13.93 -6.87 2.92
C CYS A 172 -13.64 -8.36 3.00
N ILE A 173 -12.40 -8.76 3.33
CA ILE A 173 -12.02 -10.16 3.51
C ILE A 173 -12.88 -10.82 4.58
N ARG A 174 -13.06 -10.18 5.74
CA ARG A 174 -13.95 -10.67 6.82
C ARG A 174 -15.38 -10.88 6.31
N PHE A 175 -15.93 -9.92 5.59
CA PHE A 175 -17.29 -10.02 5.04
C PHE A 175 -17.42 -11.15 4.02
N LEU A 176 -16.54 -11.22 3.02
CA LEU A 176 -16.58 -12.25 1.99
C LEU A 176 -16.42 -13.66 2.59
N THR A 177 -15.56 -13.80 3.60
CA THR A 177 -15.37 -15.07 4.34
C THR A 177 -16.66 -15.51 5.04
N SER A 178 -17.49 -14.57 5.49
CA SER A 178 -18.77 -14.85 6.14
C SER A 178 -19.91 -15.22 5.18
N LEU A 179 -19.71 -15.02 3.87
CA LEU A 179 -20.70 -15.39 2.85
C LEU A 179 -20.59 -16.86 2.47
N SER A 180 -21.73 -17.48 2.13
CA SER A 180 -21.73 -18.77 1.45
C SER A 180 -21.06 -18.66 0.07
N ASN A 181 -20.50 -19.77 -0.42
CA ASN A 181 -19.86 -19.82 -1.75
C ASN A 181 -20.80 -19.27 -2.84
N THR A 182 -22.09 -19.62 -2.81
CA THR A 182 -23.10 -19.09 -3.74
C THR A 182 -23.17 -17.56 -3.72
N ASN A 183 -23.22 -16.95 -2.53
CA ASN A 183 -23.29 -15.50 -2.40
C ASN A 183 -21.99 -14.80 -2.80
N GLN A 184 -20.84 -15.41 -2.51
CA GLN A 184 -19.55 -14.89 -2.99
C GLN A 184 -19.52 -14.80 -4.53
N MET A 185 -20.08 -15.79 -5.23
CA MET A 185 -20.19 -15.81 -6.70
C MET A 185 -21.16 -14.78 -7.26
N HIS A 186 -21.98 -14.14 -6.43
CA HIS A 186 -22.91 -13.09 -6.85
C HIS A 186 -22.33 -11.68 -6.71
N VAL A 187 -21.27 -11.48 -5.92
CA VAL A 187 -20.63 -10.16 -5.78
C VAL A 187 -19.96 -9.77 -7.10
N ARG A 188 -20.17 -8.53 -7.54
CA ARG A 188 -19.59 -8.01 -8.80
C ARG A 188 -18.61 -6.88 -8.58
N GLU A 189 -18.95 -5.91 -7.74
CA GLU A 189 -18.13 -4.73 -7.55
C GLU A 189 -17.98 -4.41 -6.07
N VAL A 190 -16.74 -4.25 -5.64
CA VAL A 190 -16.36 -3.86 -4.30
C VAL A 190 -15.52 -2.60 -4.38
N PHE A 191 -15.89 -1.59 -3.61
CA PHE A 191 -15.12 -0.38 -3.43
C PHE A 191 -14.52 -0.36 -2.03
N LEU A 192 -13.21 -0.26 -1.94
CA LEU A 192 -12.45 -0.19 -0.71
C LEU A 192 -11.96 1.25 -0.57
N ASP A 193 -12.54 1.98 0.38
CA ASP A 193 -12.18 3.36 0.69
C ASP A 193 -11.20 3.38 1.88
N GLU A 194 -9.91 3.51 1.57
CA GLU A 194 -8.83 3.59 2.55
C GLU A 194 -8.64 5.07 2.96
N ASP A 195 -9.58 5.55 3.77
CA ASP A 195 -9.70 6.95 4.21
C ASP A 195 -8.93 7.28 5.50
N HIS A 196 -8.33 6.29 6.17
CA HIS A 196 -7.41 6.49 7.30
C HIS A 196 -6.24 5.49 7.27
N GLU A 197 -5.07 5.89 7.77
CA GLU A 197 -3.95 4.95 7.94
C GLU A 197 -4.35 3.80 8.86
N SER A 198 -4.13 2.58 8.38
CA SER A 198 -4.59 1.37 9.02
C SER A 198 -3.44 0.53 9.56
N ILE A 199 -3.72 -0.31 10.54
CA ILE A 199 -2.71 -1.15 11.17
C ILE A 199 -2.13 -2.22 10.23
N ALA A 200 -0.95 -2.71 10.61
CA ALA A 200 -0.38 -3.99 10.13
C ALA A 200 -0.10 -4.11 8.63
N ASN A 201 0.44 -3.05 8.01
CA ASN A 201 0.84 -3.04 6.61
C ASN A 201 -0.34 -3.08 5.62
N PRO A 202 -1.22 -2.05 5.66
CA PRO A 202 -2.47 -2.08 4.91
C PRO A 202 -2.28 -2.23 3.40
N ALA A 203 -1.18 -1.72 2.83
CA ALA A 203 -0.88 -1.89 1.41
C ALA A 203 -0.94 -3.36 0.95
N SER A 204 -0.44 -4.32 1.75
CA SER A 204 -0.46 -5.74 1.40
C SER A 204 -1.79 -6.45 1.66
N HIS A 205 -2.76 -5.82 2.34
CA HIS A 205 -4.02 -6.50 2.71
C HIS A 205 -4.83 -6.96 1.48
N ALA A 206 -4.65 -6.31 0.32
CA ALA A 206 -5.28 -6.75 -0.93
C ALA A 206 -4.84 -8.15 -1.39
N GLN A 207 -3.69 -8.66 -0.91
CA GLN A 207 -3.27 -10.04 -1.18
C GLN A 207 -4.30 -11.06 -0.66
N GLY A 208 -4.98 -10.77 0.45
CA GLY A 208 -6.04 -11.62 1.00
C GLY A 208 -7.31 -11.69 0.15
N LEU A 209 -7.44 -10.82 -0.87
CA LEU A 209 -8.57 -10.83 -1.81
C LEU A 209 -8.35 -11.77 -3.02
N ILE A 210 -7.11 -12.24 -3.22
CA ILE A 210 -6.74 -13.10 -4.36
C ILE A 210 -7.63 -14.35 -4.46
N PRO A 211 -7.88 -15.12 -3.37
CA PRO A 211 -8.71 -16.32 -3.46
C PRO A 211 -10.14 -16.04 -3.93
N PHE A 212 -10.73 -14.91 -3.52
CA PHE A 212 -12.08 -14.52 -3.90
C PHE A 212 -12.16 -14.10 -5.37
N CYS A 213 -11.17 -13.36 -5.87
CA CYS A 213 -11.11 -12.96 -7.28
C CYS A 213 -10.86 -14.16 -8.20
N ARG A 214 -10.04 -15.14 -7.76
CA ARG A 214 -9.85 -16.40 -8.50
C ARG A 214 -11.13 -17.22 -8.57
N ALA A 215 -11.85 -17.34 -7.45
CA ALA A 215 -13.09 -18.10 -7.39
C ALA A 215 -14.21 -17.43 -8.20
N ASN A 216 -14.28 -16.10 -8.18
CA ASN A 216 -15.27 -15.30 -8.90
C ASN A 216 -14.59 -14.35 -9.90
N PRO A 217 -14.36 -14.78 -11.15
CA PRO A 217 -13.73 -13.95 -12.19
C PRO A 217 -14.51 -12.69 -12.58
N ARG A 218 -15.75 -12.53 -12.11
CA ARG A 218 -16.59 -11.34 -12.33
C ARG A 218 -16.54 -10.36 -11.17
N LEU A 219 -15.75 -10.65 -10.13
CA LEU A 219 -15.51 -9.74 -9.02
C LEU A 219 -14.45 -8.71 -9.42
N GLN A 220 -14.81 -7.44 -9.32
CA GLN A 220 -13.92 -6.30 -9.46
C GLN A 220 -13.72 -5.64 -8.09
N ILE A 221 -12.47 -5.44 -7.74
CA ILE A 221 -12.03 -4.71 -6.56
C ILE A 221 -11.47 -3.37 -7.02
N ILE A 222 -12.10 -2.29 -6.57
CA ILE A 222 -11.59 -0.92 -6.72
C ILE A 222 -11.13 -0.47 -5.34
N ARG A 223 -9.85 -0.16 -5.19
CA ARG A 223 -9.26 0.27 -3.93
C ARG A 223 -8.78 1.70 -4.07
N SER A 224 -9.47 2.63 -3.41
CA SER A 224 -9.08 4.03 -3.34
C SER A 224 -8.28 4.30 -2.07
N VAL A 225 -7.12 4.93 -2.21
CA VAL A 225 -6.27 5.34 -1.09
C VAL A 225 -6.21 6.85 -1.08
N ASN A 226 -6.85 7.48 -0.08
CA ASN A 226 -6.74 8.92 0.09
C ASN A 226 -5.30 9.26 0.53
N LEU A 227 -4.58 10.00 -0.29
CA LEU A 227 -3.17 10.28 -0.04
C LEU A 227 -2.95 11.17 1.19
N TRP A 228 -3.87 12.08 1.47
CA TRP A 228 -3.74 13.03 2.57
C TRP A 228 -3.98 12.41 3.94
N THR A 229 -4.96 11.54 4.07
CA THR A 229 -5.29 10.86 5.33
C THR A 229 -4.52 9.56 5.53
N THR A 230 -4.19 8.86 4.42
CA THR A 230 -3.58 7.53 4.41
C THR A 230 -2.23 7.50 3.70
N GLY A 231 -2.20 7.84 2.41
CA GLY A 231 -1.12 7.45 1.49
C GLY A 231 0.19 8.25 1.54
N PHE A 232 0.28 9.37 2.27
CA PHE A 232 1.51 10.14 2.43
C PHE A 232 2.31 9.80 3.68
N SER A 233 1.76 8.97 4.57
CA SER A 233 2.45 8.63 5.80
C SER A 233 2.89 7.18 5.82
N PHE A 234 4.08 6.96 6.39
CA PHE A 234 4.62 5.63 6.65
C PHE A 234 4.46 5.22 8.12
N SER A 235 3.86 6.08 8.95
CA SER A 235 3.71 5.91 10.40
C SER A 235 2.24 5.95 10.81
N ILE A 236 1.85 4.96 11.63
CA ILE A 236 0.55 4.91 12.29
C ILE A 236 0.48 5.91 13.45
N ILE A 237 1.63 6.37 13.98
CA ILE A 237 1.63 7.52 14.88
C ILE A 237 1.46 8.77 14.02
N PRO A 238 0.40 9.56 14.23
CA PRO A 238 0.29 10.87 13.64
C PRO A 238 1.43 11.74 14.15
N HIS A 239 2.23 12.21 13.21
CA HIS A 239 3.14 13.32 13.44
C HIS A 239 2.43 14.58 12.95
N GLU A 240 2.72 15.73 13.57
CA GLU A 240 2.20 17.02 13.10
C GLU A 240 2.68 17.35 11.67
N TRP A 241 3.74 16.68 11.23
CA TRP A 241 4.42 16.90 9.96
C TRP A 241 4.92 15.58 9.37
N LEU A 242 5.20 15.60 8.06
CA LEU A 242 5.76 14.47 7.32
C LEU A 242 7.21 14.75 6.92
N ARG A 243 8.01 13.69 6.83
CA ARG A 243 9.29 13.74 6.11
C ARG A 243 9.07 13.44 4.63
N PRO A 244 9.80 14.10 3.73
CA PRO A 244 9.82 13.77 2.30
C PRO A 244 10.03 12.28 2.02
N SER A 245 10.92 11.63 2.80
CA SER A 245 11.17 10.20 2.67
C SER A 245 9.96 9.33 3.05
N ASP A 246 9.14 9.77 4.01
CA ASP A 246 7.96 9.02 4.46
C ASP A 246 6.87 9.05 3.38
N VAL A 247 6.70 10.20 2.70
CA VAL A 247 5.83 10.36 1.52
C VAL A 247 6.23 9.38 0.42
N THR A 248 7.51 9.40 0.05
CA THR A 248 8.03 8.54 -1.03
C THR A 248 7.91 7.07 -0.71
N LYS A 249 8.21 6.69 0.54
CA LYS A 249 8.11 5.30 1.01
C LYS A 249 6.67 4.81 1.08
N SER A 250 5.74 5.65 1.53
CA SER A 250 4.34 5.27 1.62
C SER A 250 3.74 5.03 0.23
N ILE A 251 3.94 5.95 -0.70
CA ILE A 251 3.47 5.77 -2.09
C ILE A 251 4.10 4.53 -2.74
N GLY A 252 5.40 4.32 -2.53
CA GLY A 252 6.11 3.17 -3.11
C GLY A 252 5.56 1.85 -2.60
N ARG A 253 5.26 1.77 -1.30
CA ARG A 253 4.62 0.59 -0.69
C ARG A 253 3.28 0.27 -1.35
N TRP A 254 2.41 1.26 -1.55
CA TRP A 254 1.11 1.06 -2.19
C TRP A 254 1.23 0.63 -3.66
N LEU A 255 2.11 1.30 -4.41
CA LEU A 255 2.36 1.03 -5.82
C LEU A 255 2.91 -0.39 -6.03
N LEU A 256 3.99 -0.73 -5.31
CA LEU A 256 4.69 -1.99 -5.48
C LEU A 256 3.85 -3.18 -5.00
N GLU A 257 3.09 -3.03 -3.91
CA GLU A 257 2.15 -4.07 -3.47
C GLU A 257 1.07 -4.35 -4.53
N ALA A 258 0.50 -3.30 -5.16
CA ALA A 258 -0.48 -3.48 -6.23
C ALA A 258 0.12 -4.19 -7.46
N MET A 259 1.37 -3.87 -7.82
CA MET A 259 2.09 -4.56 -8.89
C MET A 259 2.35 -6.03 -8.57
N GLU A 260 2.64 -6.34 -7.31
CA GLU A 260 2.96 -7.70 -6.87
C GLU A 260 1.74 -8.62 -6.86
N LEU A 261 0.52 -8.09 -6.71
CA LEU A 261 -0.72 -8.87 -6.71
C LEU A 261 -0.84 -9.81 -7.92
N ARG A 262 -0.45 -9.34 -9.12
CA ARG A 262 -0.49 -10.16 -10.34
C ARG A 262 0.48 -11.34 -10.27
N LYS A 263 1.69 -11.13 -9.73
CA LYS A 263 2.69 -12.20 -9.54
C LYS A 263 2.23 -13.22 -8.49
N LEU A 264 1.51 -12.76 -7.48
CA LEU A 264 0.82 -13.61 -6.49
C LEU A 264 -0.46 -14.27 -7.04
N GLY A 265 -0.81 -13.96 -8.29
CA GLY A 265 -1.87 -14.54 -9.10
C GLY A 265 -3.27 -14.00 -8.82
N MET A 266 -3.38 -12.71 -8.49
CA MET A 266 -4.59 -11.93 -8.72
C MET A 266 -4.94 -11.98 -10.22
N PRO A 267 -6.19 -12.29 -10.61
CA PRO A 267 -6.60 -12.23 -12.02
C PRO A 267 -6.38 -10.85 -12.65
N HIS A 268 -6.17 -10.83 -13.97
CA HIS A 268 -6.15 -9.59 -14.72
C HIS A 268 -7.51 -8.87 -14.61
N ASP A 269 -7.46 -7.54 -14.56
CA ASP A 269 -8.62 -6.64 -14.51
C ASP A 269 -9.60 -6.84 -13.34
N SER A 270 -9.27 -7.69 -12.35
CA SER A 270 -10.07 -7.85 -11.13
C SER A 270 -9.70 -6.87 -10.02
N PHE A 271 -8.62 -6.10 -10.18
CA PHE A 271 -8.12 -5.17 -9.17
C PHE A 271 -7.65 -3.86 -9.80
N LEU A 272 -8.09 -2.75 -9.21
CA LEU A 272 -7.66 -1.39 -9.55
C LEU A 272 -7.29 -0.64 -8.27
N LEU A 273 -6.07 -0.12 -8.19
CA LEU A 273 -5.64 0.85 -7.19
C LEU A 273 -5.89 2.27 -7.71
N ILE A 274 -6.51 3.12 -6.89
CA ILE A 274 -6.62 4.55 -7.12
C ILE A 274 -5.81 5.26 -6.03
N LEU A 275 -4.81 6.03 -6.45
CA LEU A 275 -4.15 7.01 -5.58
C LEU A 275 -4.98 8.30 -5.66
N ASP A 276 -5.69 8.61 -4.58
CA ASP A 276 -6.65 9.70 -4.52
C ASP A 276 -6.04 10.96 -3.88
N GLY A 277 -5.88 12.02 -4.69
CA GLY A 277 -5.38 13.33 -4.27
C GLY A 277 -6.45 14.27 -3.70
N SER A 278 -7.70 13.82 -3.58
CA SER A 278 -8.79 14.64 -3.05
C SER A 278 -8.54 15.02 -1.58
N PRO A 279 -8.94 16.23 -1.15
CA PRO A 279 -9.67 17.24 -1.91
C PRO A 279 -8.78 18.24 -2.68
N LEU A 280 -7.45 18.05 -2.71
CA LEU A 280 -6.49 19.03 -3.23
C LEU A 280 -5.55 18.42 -4.28
N PRO A 281 -6.07 18.03 -5.46
CA PRO A 281 -5.27 17.33 -6.47
C PRO A 281 -4.04 18.14 -6.90
N GLU A 282 -4.11 19.47 -6.97
CA GLU A 282 -2.97 20.32 -7.33
C GLU A 282 -1.86 20.30 -6.26
N LYS A 283 -2.22 20.32 -4.98
CA LYS A 283 -1.24 20.17 -3.89
C LYS A 283 -0.70 18.74 -3.84
N THR A 284 -1.52 17.74 -4.19
CA THR A 284 -1.06 16.35 -4.32
C THR A 284 -0.03 16.22 -5.44
N THR A 285 -0.21 16.89 -6.58
CA THR A 285 0.80 16.96 -7.65
C THR A 285 2.13 17.51 -7.15
N GLN A 286 2.10 18.59 -6.35
CA GLN A 286 3.31 19.16 -5.75
C GLN A 286 4.00 18.17 -4.80
N MET A 287 3.22 17.49 -3.95
CA MET A 287 3.73 16.43 -3.06
C MET A 287 4.32 15.26 -3.84
N PHE A 288 3.71 14.88 -4.97
CA PHE A 288 4.22 13.83 -5.84
C PHE A 288 5.53 14.22 -6.52
N GLY A 289 5.80 15.52 -6.71
CA GLY A 289 7.10 16.03 -7.16
C GLY A 289 8.27 15.61 -6.26
N ILE A 290 8.02 15.39 -4.96
CA ILE A 290 9.02 14.81 -4.03
C ILE A 290 9.35 13.37 -4.43
N VAL A 291 8.32 12.58 -4.77
CA VAL A 291 8.49 11.20 -5.23
C VAL A 291 9.29 11.17 -6.52
N GLN A 292 8.93 12.02 -7.50
CA GLN A 292 9.67 12.15 -8.76
C GLN A 292 11.14 12.44 -8.51
N ARG A 293 11.45 13.43 -7.65
CA ARG A 293 12.81 13.80 -7.34
C ARG A 293 13.58 12.66 -6.68
N HIS A 294 13.02 12.03 -5.64
CA HIS A 294 13.69 10.96 -4.92
C HIS A 294 13.95 9.73 -5.80
N VAL A 295 12.93 9.30 -6.54
CA VAL A 295 12.99 8.14 -7.42
C VAL A 295 13.93 8.41 -8.61
N GLY A 296 13.86 9.60 -9.18
CA GLY A 296 14.76 10.02 -10.24
C GLY A 296 16.21 10.17 -9.77
N SER A 297 16.43 10.59 -8.52
CA SER A 297 17.78 10.64 -7.93
C SER A 297 18.37 9.26 -7.71
N GLN A 298 17.54 8.28 -7.33
CA GLN A 298 17.95 6.87 -7.34
C GLN A 298 18.32 6.42 -8.76
N ALA A 299 17.51 6.74 -9.77
CA ALA A 299 17.80 6.39 -11.16
C ALA A 299 19.10 7.04 -11.68
N LEU A 300 19.36 8.28 -11.32
CA LEU A 300 20.61 9.00 -11.62
C LEU A 300 21.81 8.32 -10.96
N MET A 301 21.69 7.94 -9.68
CA MET A 301 22.75 7.19 -9.00
C MET A 301 23.01 5.85 -9.69
N ASP A 302 21.96 5.10 -10.03
CA ASP A 302 22.05 3.81 -10.71
C ASP A 302 22.72 3.97 -12.09
N MET A 303 22.34 4.98 -12.86
CA MET A 303 22.95 5.30 -14.14
C MET A 303 24.44 5.67 -14.02
N LEU A 304 24.82 6.51 -13.05
CA LEU A 304 26.22 6.87 -12.81
C LEU A 304 27.06 5.69 -12.32
N HIS A 305 26.43 4.77 -11.59
CA HIS A 305 27.03 3.52 -11.17
C HIS A 305 27.33 2.62 -12.38
N ASP A 306 26.34 2.41 -13.26
CA ASP A 306 26.48 1.60 -14.47
C ASP A 306 27.52 2.16 -15.45
N ARG A 307 27.71 3.48 -15.46
CA ARG A 307 28.74 4.18 -16.25
C ARG A 307 30.16 4.06 -15.67
N GLY A 308 30.33 3.50 -14.47
CA GLY A 308 31.64 3.39 -13.80
C GLY A 308 32.22 4.73 -13.34
N THR A 309 31.40 5.79 -13.31
CA THR A 309 31.83 7.15 -12.92
C THR A 309 31.93 7.36 -11.41
N LEU A 310 31.56 6.36 -10.61
CA LEU A 310 31.62 6.39 -9.15
C LEU A 310 32.73 5.45 -8.64
N PRO A 311 33.99 5.92 -8.48
CA PRO A 311 35.15 5.06 -8.20
C PRO A 311 35.14 4.40 -6.81
N ASP A 312 34.45 4.98 -5.83
CA ASP A 312 34.32 4.42 -4.46
C ASP A 312 33.14 3.45 -4.31
N LEU A 313 32.38 3.19 -5.38
CA LEU A 313 31.22 2.30 -5.34
C LEU A 313 31.60 0.88 -5.77
N HIS A 314 31.73 -0.02 -4.80
CA HIS A 314 31.79 -1.46 -5.09
C HIS A 314 30.52 -1.87 -5.86
N PRO A 315 30.63 -2.54 -7.03
CA PRO A 315 29.52 -2.83 -7.94
C PRO A 315 28.67 -4.03 -7.51
N SER A 316 28.40 -4.17 -6.21
CA SER A 316 27.53 -5.22 -5.73
C SER A 316 26.09 -4.72 -5.59
N TRP A 317 25.15 -5.57 -6.02
CA TRP A 317 23.71 -5.40 -5.82
C TRP A 317 23.33 -5.01 -4.38
N VAL A 318 24.14 -5.47 -3.42
CA VAL A 318 24.02 -5.21 -1.98
C VAL A 318 24.51 -3.82 -1.60
N ALA A 319 25.69 -3.40 -2.05
CA ALA A 319 26.25 -2.09 -1.70
C ALA A 319 25.35 -0.95 -2.17
N ARG A 320 24.72 -1.09 -3.35
CA ARG A 320 23.73 -0.15 -3.87
C ARG A 320 22.53 0.04 -2.93
N ARG A 321 22.02 -1.05 -2.34
CA ARG A 321 20.84 -1.03 -1.44
C ARG A 321 21.08 -0.35 -0.10
N PHE A 322 22.34 -0.27 0.32
CA PHE A 322 22.73 0.42 1.53
C PHE A 322 23.05 1.91 1.31
N ARG A 323 22.89 2.44 0.08
CA ARG A 323 23.09 3.85 -0.20
C ARG A 323 21.91 4.69 0.27
N ALA A 324 22.23 5.88 0.78
CA ALA A 324 21.22 6.91 1.01
C ALA A 324 20.56 7.30 -0.31
N GLY A 325 19.23 7.35 -0.32
CA GLY A 325 18.45 7.58 -1.54
C GLY A 325 17.93 6.32 -2.22
N TYR A 326 18.47 5.14 -1.91
CA TYR A 326 17.85 3.89 -2.35
C TYR A 326 16.51 3.66 -1.63
N MET A 327 15.47 3.37 -2.41
CA MET A 327 14.12 3.07 -1.94
C MET A 327 13.77 1.60 -2.21
N TRP A 328 13.57 1.26 -3.49
CA TRP A 328 13.32 -0.10 -3.97
C TRP A 328 13.82 -0.25 -5.40
N GLU A 329 14.12 -1.49 -5.77
CA GLU A 329 14.64 -1.87 -7.09
C GLU A 329 13.74 -1.36 -8.22
N ASP A 330 12.46 -1.74 -8.17
CA ASP A 330 11.54 -1.55 -9.28
C ASP A 330 10.89 -0.16 -9.27
N TYR A 331 11.18 0.69 -8.26
CA TYR A 331 10.42 1.92 -8.06
C TYR A 331 10.65 2.98 -9.15
N PRO A 332 11.90 3.23 -9.61
CA PRO A 332 12.14 4.07 -10.79
C PRO A 332 11.35 3.65 -12.03
N GLN A 333 11.46 2.38 -12.39
CA GLN A 333 10.73 1.85 -13.54
C GLN A 333 9.22 1.91 -13.32
N ALA A 334 8.75 1.66 -12.09
CA ALA A 334 7.33 1.70 -11.77
C ALA A 334 6.74 3.11 -11.93
N ILE A 335 7.45 4.16 -11.53
CA ILE A 335 7.03 5.55 -11.77
C ILE A 335 7.08 5.89 -13.26
N ALA A 336 8.11 5.48 -13.99
CA ALA A 336 8.20 5.70 -15.43
C ALA A 336 7.01 5.06 -16.17
N ASN A 337 6.69 3.80 -15.87
CA ASN A 337 5.57 3.05 -16.45
C ASN A 337 4.22 3.64 -16.07
N LEU A 338 4.07 4.12 -14.82
CA LEU A 338 2.87 4.83 -14.38
C LEU A 338 2.64 6.10 -15.22
N ARG A 339 3.68 6.90 -15.46
CA ARG A 339 3.61 8.11 -16.30
C ARG A 339 3.33 7.79 -17.77
N ALA A 340 3.93 6.72 -18.30
CA ALA A 340 3.70 6.26 -19.67
C ALA A 340 2.29 5.67 -19.88
N GLY A 341 1.50 5.50 -18.81
CA GLY A 341 0.15 4.95 -18.87
C GLY A 341 0.10 3.42 -18.97
N GLU A 342 1.24 2.74 -18.84
CA GLU A 342 1.35 1.27 -18.93
C GLU A 342 0.57 0.57 -17.81
N TYR A 343 0.36 1.24 -16.68
CA TYR A 343 -0.41 0.74 -15.56
C TYR A 343 -1.85 1.24 -15.51
N SER A 344 -2.39 1.89 -16.54
CA SER A 344 -3.73 2.50 -16.53
C SER A 344 -4.90 1.54 -16.21
N SER A 345 -4.72 0.22 -16.40
CA SER A 345 -5.67 -0.83 -15.99
C SER A 345 -5.49 -1.32 -14.55
N LEU A 346 -4.35 -1.03 -13.91
CA LEU A 346 -4.00 -1.49 -12.56
C LEU A 346 -3.96 -0.35 -11.53
N ILE A 347 -3.48 0.82 -11.93
CA ILE A 347 -3.21 1.96 -11.08
C ILE A 347 -3.69 3.23 -11.78
N ARG A 348 -4.44 4.05 -11.07
CA ARG A 348 -4.90 5.36 -11.53
C ARG A 348 -4.63 6.43 -10.48
N CYS A 349 -4.44 7.65 -10.94
CA CYS A 349 -4.36 8.84 -10.12
C CYS A 349 -5.43 9.82 -10.60
N ASN A 350 -6.05 10.56 -9.70
CA ASN A 350 -6.96 11.67 -10.05
C ASN A 350 -6.28 13.05 -9.92
N PHE A 351 -4.96 13.07 -9.95
CA PHE A 351 -4.10 14.24 -9.91
C PHE A 351 -2.96 14.06 -10.93
N ASP A 352 -2.30 15.16 -11.31
CA ASP A 352 -1.18 15.12 -12.23
C ASP A 352 0.11 14.63 -11.53
N LEU A 353 0.96 13.86 -12.21
CA LEU A 353 2.16 13.28 -11.60
C LEU A 353 3.35 14.25 -11.52
N GLY A 354 3.17 15.48 -11.97
CA GLY A 354 4.18 16.52 -12.04
C GLY A 354 5.22 16.30 -13.12
N ASP A 355 6.22 17.18 -13.11
CA ASP A 355 7.36 17.10 -14.02
C ASP A 355 8.16 15.82 -13.78
N ALA A 356 8.57 15.19 -14.89
CA ALA A 356 9.47 14.05 -14.83
C ALA A 356 10.83 14.50 -14.30
N PHE A 357 11.43 13.67 -13.45
CA PHE A 357 12.86 13.75 -13.20
C PHE A 357 13.58 12.91 -14.25
N ASP A 358 14.30 13.57 -15.14
CA ASP A 358 15.11 12.93 -16.17
C ASP A 358 16.58 12.90 -15.70
N PRO A 359 17.16 11.72 -15.43
CA PRO A 359 18.53 11.59 -14.93
C PRO A 359 19.59 12.23 -15.83
N GLU A 360 19.43 12.12 -17.15
CA GLU A 360 20.36 12.65 -18.13
C GLU A 360 20.32 14.17 -18.17
N VAL A 361 19.12 14.76 -18.27
CA VAL A 361 18.94 16.22 -18.26
C VAL A 361 19.43 16.81 -16.93
N GLU A 362 19.16 16.12 -15.82
CA GLU A 362 19.61 16.58 -14.51
C GLU A 362 21.14 16.54 -14.39
N LEU A 363 21.79 15.49 -14.91
CA LEU A 363 23.25 15.40 -14.96
C LEU A 363 23.88 16.47 -15.85
N GLU A 364 23.25 16.83 -16.98
CA GLU A 364 23.70 17.92 -17.84
C GLU A 364 23.64 19.28 -17.14
N ARG A 365 22.58 19.52 -16.37
CA ARG A 365 22.43 20.75 -15.56
C ARG A 365 23.40 20.80 -14.39
N ASN A 366 23.74 19.63 -13.83
CA ASN A 366 24.54 19.48 -12.63
C ASN A 366 25.71 18.49 -12.85
N PRO A 367 26.70 18.85 -13.70
CA PRO A 367 27.79 17.93 -14.07
C PRO A 367 28.68 17.53 -12.88
N GLN A 368 28.61 18.25 -11.75
CA GLN A 368 29.31 17.90 -10.52
C GLN A 368 28.90 16.54 -9.94
N TYR A 369 27.68 16.05 -10.21
CA TYR A 369 27.19 14.76 -9.68
C TYR A 369 28.05 13.58 -10.14
N ALA A 370 28.66 13.65 -11.33
CA ALA A 370 29.57 12.62 -11.83
C ALA A 370 30.89 12.51 -11.04
N ARG A 371 31.19 13.47 -10.16
CA ARG A 371 32.42 13.51 -9.35
C ARG A 371 32.15 13.32 -7.86
N TRP A 372 30.90 13.11 -7.48
CA TRP A 372 30.51 12.96 -6.08
C TRP A 372 31.01 11.64 -5.50
N SER A 373 31.58 11.73 -4.30
CA SER A 373 31.83 10.57 -3.45
C SER A 373 30.52 10.02 -2.88
N ALA A 374 30.56 8.83 -2.31
CA ALA A 374 29.41 8.29 -1.58
C ALA A 374 28.95 9.21 -0.43
N GLN A 375 29.87 9.97 0.17
CA GLN A 375 29.56 10.93 1.23
C GLN A 375 28.84 12.17 0.69
N ASP A 376 29.24 12.67 -0.47
CA ASP A 376 28.59 13.82 -1.11
C ASP A 376 27.13 13.48 -1.44
N TRP A 377 26.89 12.29 -1.99
CA TRP A 377 25.54 11.74 -2.20
C TRP A 377 24.74 11.65 -0.90
N PHE A 378 25.35 11.14 0.18
CA PHE A 378 24.70 11.06 1.49
C PHE A 378 24.30 12.44 2.01
N ASN A 379 25.21 13.40 2.01
CA ASN A 379 24.96 14.75 2.52
C ASN A 379 23.84 15.44 1.74
N TRP A 380 23.90 15.37 0.41
CA TRP A 380 22.85 15.92 -0.44
C TRP A 380 21.50 15.26 -0.16
N TRP A 381 21.47 13.93 -0.04
CA TRP A 381 20.24 13.21 0.28
C TRP A 381 19.68 13.61 1.65
N ASP A 382 20.53 13.72 2.67
CA ASP A 382 20.15 14.14 4.03
C ASP A 382 19.51 15.54 4.04
N GLU A 383 20.06 16.47 3.25
CA GLU A 383 19.47 17.79 3.04
C GLU A 383 18.06 17.70 2.41
N GLN A 384 17.87 16.85 1.39
CA GLN A 384 16.56 16.67 0.75
C GLN A 384 15.51 16.09 1.71
N VAL A 385 15.89 15.13 2.57
CA VAL A 385 14.95 14.47 3.50
C VAL A 385 14.83 15.18 4.85
N GLY A 386 15.72 16.12 5.16
CA GLY A 386 15.72 16.93 6.37
C GLY A 386 14.60 17.97 6.43
N MET A 387 13.91 18.20 5.31
CA MET A 387 12.78 19.13 5.24
C MET A 387 11.56 18.60 6.03
N ARG A 388 10.83 19.54 6.64
CA ARG A 388 9.55 19.29 7.30
C ARG A 388 8.42 19.65 6.34
N ILE A 389 7.46 18.76 6.16
CA ILE A 389 6.25 19.04 5.37
C ILE A 389 5.07 19.14 6.33
N ASP A 390 4.45 20.32 6.36
CA ASP A 390 3.22 20.58 7.09
C ASP A 390 2.03 20.62 6.13
N THR A 391 0.81 20.46 6.67
CA THR A 391 -0.38 20.83 5.91
C THR A 391 -0.54 22.35 5.91
N GLU A 392 -1.28 22.83 4.93
CA GLU A 392 -1.69 24.23 4.82
C GLU A 392 -3.22 24.29 4.62
N PRO A 393 -3.86 25.41 4.98
CA PRO A 393 -5.27 25.63 4.66
C PRO A 393 -5.58 25.29 3.18
N PRO A 394 -6.74 24.64 2.89
CA PRO A 394 -7.85 24.36 3.81
C PRO A 394 -7.70 23.08 4.66
N LEU A 395 -6.59 22.34 4.55
CA LEU A 395 -6.42 21.12 5.36
C LEU A 395 -6.10 21.48 6.81
N PRO A 396 -6.66 20.75 7.79
CA PRO A 396 -6.20 20.82 9.16
C PRO A 396 -4.78 20.21 9.29
N PRO A 397 -4.08 20.41 10.41
CA PRO A 397 -2.82 19.74 10.72
C PRO A 397 -2.88 18.22 10.50
N PHE A 398 -1.77 17.59 10.09
CA PHE A 398 -1.72 16.13 9.90
C PHE A 398 -2.17 15.34 11.14
N ALA A 399 -1.93 15.86 12.35
CA ALA A 399 -2.37 15.25 13.60
C ALA A 399 -3.91 15.21 13.78
N THR A 400 -4.65 16.09 13.10
CA THR A 400 -6.12 16.13 13.11
C THR A 400 -6.70 15.40 11.90
N LEU A 401 -6.00 15.43 10.78
CA LEU A 401 -6.40 14.79 9.53
C LEU A 401 -6.34 13.26 9.60
N ARG A 402 -5.58 12.70 10.55
CA ARG A 402 -5.19 11.29 10.60
C ARG A 402 -5.59 10.58 11.88
#